data_AF-A0A496B726-F1
#
_entry.id   AF-A0A496B726-F1
#
_cell.length_a   1.000
_cell.length_b   1.000
_cell.length_c   1.000
_cell.angle_alpha   90.00
_cell.angle_beta   90.00
_cell.angle_gamma   90.00
#
_symmetry.space_group_name_H-M   'P 1'
#
loop_
_entity.id
_entity.type
_entity.pdbx_description
1 polymer ?
#
loop_
_entity_poly.entity_id
_entity_poly.type
_entity_poly.pdbx_seq_one_letter_code
_entity_poly.pdbx_strand_id
1 'polypeptide(L)'
;MSIENSFSTRSPTSAPIKVDIFHSQYLIQPTEHLPAEDIRELAAYVDGRLHEMSRKTSRDKFDIAIMVALQIAAQMCEDQKRFQQSIHRMIEELEKAVEGKSAPKSAQPTTTFNSV
;
A
#
# COMPACT_ATOMS: atom_id res chain seq x y z
N MET A 1 8.08 47.15 -6.22
CA MET A 1 7.77 45.81 -6.74
C MET A 1 7.56 44.91 -5.54
N SER A 2 6.31 44.57 -5.23
CA SER A 2 5.97 43.64 -4.16
C SER A 2 5.57 42.32 -4.83
N ILE A 3 6.37 41.28 -4.60
CA ILE A 3 6.02 39.93 -5.01
C ILE A 3 5.20 39.37 -3.84
N GLU A 4 3.88 39.47 -3.92
CA GLU A 4 2.99 38.74 -3.03
C GLU A 4 3.06 37.27 -3.43
N ASN A 5 3.72 36.49 -2.58
CA ASN A 5 3.81 35.05 -2.70
C ASN A 5 2.45 34.46 -2.30
N SER A 6 1.52 34.37 -3.26
CA SER A 6 0.24 33.69 -3.08
C SER A 6 0.43 32.18 -3.06
N PHE A 7 0.94 31.64 -1.96
CA PHE A 7 0.64 30.25 -1.61
C PHE A 7 -0.83 30.19 -1.18
N SER A 8 -1.72 30.07 -2.16
CA SER A 8 -3.08 29.58 -1.94
C SER A 8 -2.97 28.21 -1.31
N THR A 9 -2.98 28.14 0.02
CA THR A 9 -3.30 26.92 0.75
C THR A 9 -4.75 26.59 0.41
N ARG A 10 -4.94 25.76 -0.61
CA ARG A 10 -6.23 25.19 -0.97
C ARG A 10 -6.70 24.40 0.24
N SER A 11 -7.53 25.01 1.09
CA SER A 11 -8.19 24.32 2.19
C SER A 11 -8.95 23.14 1.61
N PRO A 12 -8.82 21.90 2.13
CA PRO A 12 -9.79 20.87 1.81
C PRO A 12 -11.09 21.24 2.53
N THR A 13 -11.92 22.08 1.89
CA THR A 13 -13.28 22.43 2.30
C THR A 13 -14.22 21.24 2.08
N SER A 14 -13.95 20.13 2.74
CA SER A 14 -14.92 19.05 2.89
C SER A 14 -15.48 19.07 4.31
N ALA A 15 -16.79 18.82 4.47
CA ALA A 15 -17.37 18.73 5.79
C ALA A 15 -16.77 17.56 6.59
N PRO A 16 -16.67 17.65 7.93
CA PRO A 16 -16.27 16.53 8.76
C PRO A 16 -17.19 15.32 8.56
N ILE A 17 -16.61 14.13 8.60
CA ILE A 17 -17.32 12.88 8.42
C ILE A 17 -17.58 12.26 9.78
N LYS A 18 -18.86 12.00 10.02
CA LYS A 18 -19.34 11.29 11.19
C LYS A 18 -19.19 9.79 11.02
N VAL A 19 -18.51 9.16 11.96
CA VAL A 19 -18.33 7.71 12.04
C VAL A 19 -18.53 7.23 13.47
N ASP A 20 -19.01 6.00 13.63
CA ASP A 20 -19.11 5.33 14.92
C ASP A 20 -18.09 4.20 14.95
N ILE A 21 -17.21 4.21 15.95
CA ILE A 21 -16.14 3.24 16.14
C ILE A 21 -16.16 2.82 17.62
N PHE A 22 -16.36 1.53 17.85
CA PHE A 22 -16.30 0.87 19.16
C PHE A 22 -17.17 1.54 20.23
N HIS A 23 -18.44 1.76 19.85
CA HIS A 23 -19.47 2.44 20.64
C HIS A 23 -19.16 3.91 20.97
N SER A 24 -18.24 4.53 20.22
CA SER A 24 -17.88 5.94 20.37
C SER A 24 -18.02 6.64 19.02
N GLN A 25 -18.45 7.89 19.05
CA GLN A 25 -18.70 8.67 17.85
C GLN A 25 -17.58 9.67 17.60
N TYR A 26 -17.13 9.75 16.36
CA TYR A 26 -16.04 10.62 15.93
C TYR A 26 -16.45 11.48 14.74
N LEU A 27 -15.85 12.67 14.67
CA LEU A 27 -15.89 13.55 13.51
C LEU A 27 -14.48 13.65 12.94
N ILE A 28 -14.28 13.13 11.73
CA ILE A 28 -12.97 13.07 11.08
C ILE A 28 -12.97 14.02 9.89
N GLN A 29 -11.98 14.92 9.86
CA GLN A 29 -11.79 15.85 8.76
C GLN A 29 -11.07 15.15 7.60
N PRO A 30 -11.66 15.10 6.38
CA PRO A 30 -10.97 14.54 5.22
C PRO A 30 -9.68 15.30 4.90
N THR A 31 -8.68 14.55 4.43
CA THR A 31 -7.40 15.10 3.95
C THR A 31 -7.13 14.60 2.54
N GLU A 32 -6.12 15.16 1.86
CA GLU A 32 -5.71 14.71 0.53
C GLU A 32 -5.34 13.21 0.50
N HIS A 33 -4.75 12.71 1.58
CA HIS A 33 -4.34 11.30 1.71
C HIS A 33 -5.35 10.42 2.44
N LEU A 34 -6.50 11.00 2.81
CA LEU A 34 -7.57 10.29 3.49
C LEU A 34 -8.92 10.92 3.09
N PRO A 35 -9.39 10.62 1.86
CA PRO A 35 -10.64 11.15 1.33
C PRO A 35 -11.86 10.57 2.06
N ALA A 36 -13.01 11.13 1.73
CA ALA A 36 -14.24 10.85 2.46
C ALA A 36 -14.71 9.39 2.39
N GLU A 37 -14.50 8.76 1.24
CA GLU A 37 -14.82 7.36 0.99
C GLU A 37 -13.97 6.44 1.87
N ASP A 38 -12.65 6.65 1.87
CA ASP A 38 -11.69 5.88 2.64
C ASP A 38 -11.93 6.00 4.15
N ILE A 39 -12.35 7.18 4.64
CA ILE A 39 -12.64 7.37 6.08
C ILE A 39 -13.70 6.39 6.57
N ARG A 40 -14.77 6.18 5.80
CA ARG A 40 -15.87 5.31 6.22
C ARG A 40 -15.44 3.85 6.21
N GLU A 41 -14.70 3.45 5.18
CA GLU A 41 -14.17 2.10 5.06
C GLU A 41 -13.17 1.79 6.19
N LEU A 42 -12.21 2.69 6.43
CA LEU A 42 -11.24 2.53 7.50
C LEU A 42 -11.89 2.54 8.89
N ALA A 43 -12.93 3.37 9.11
CA ALA A 43 -13.68 3.35 10.37
C ALA A 43 -14.36 1.99 10.60
N ALA A 44 -15.01 1.43 9.58
CA ALA A 44 -15.64 0.11 9.66
C ALA A 44 -14.60 -1.01 9.89
N TYR A 45 -13.45 -0.92 9.22
CA TYR A 45 -12.35 -1.86 9.41
C TYR A 45 -11.80 -1.81 10.85
N VAL A 46 -11.51 -0.61 11.36
CA VAL A 46 -11.02 -0.42 12.73
C VAL A 46 -12.05 -0.89 13.75
N ASP A 47 -13.33 -0.55 13.56
CA ASP A 47 -14.42 -1.02 14.43
C ASP A 47 -14.49 -2.55 14.52
N GLY A 48 -14.42 -3.24 13.36
CA GLY A 48 -14.40 -4.70 13.31
C GLY A 48 -13.21 -5.30 14.06
N ARG A 49 -12.02 -4.70 13.91
CA ARG A 49 -10.79 -5.16 14.60
C ARG A 49 -10.87 -4.95 16.11
N LEU A 50 -11.44 -3.83 16.56
CA LEU A 50 -11.64 -3.55 17.98
C LEU A 50 -12.65 -4.53 18.60
N HIS A 51 -13.77 -4.79 17.93
CA HIS A 51 -14.74 -5.81 18.36
C HIS A 51 -14.15 -7.22 18.36
N GLU A 52 -13.32 -7.56 17.38
CA GLU A 52 -12.65 -8.85 17.35
C GLU A 52 -11.69 -9.02 18.53
N MET A 53 -10.92 -7.97 18.83
CA MET A 53 -9.98 -7.95 19.95
C MET A 53 -10.70 -7.99 21.30
N SER A 54 -11.79 -7.25 21.46
CA SER A 54 -12.55 -7.18 22.71
C SER A 54 -13.17 -8.53 23.10
N ARG A 55 -13.44 -9.42 22.13
CA ARG A 55 -13.87 -10.80 22.41
C ARG A 55 -12.75 -11.69 22.95
N LYS A 56 -11.49 -11.30 22.78
CA LYS A 56 -10.30 -12.10 23.15
C LYS A 56 -9.67 -11.65 24.47
N THR A 57 -10.05 -10.49 25.01
CA THR A 57 -9.43 -9.93 26.22
C THR A 57 -10.41 -9.11 27.04
N SER A 58 -10.21 -9.06 28.36
CA SER A 58 -10.97 -8.22 29.30
C SER A 58 -10.30 -6.87 29.58
N ARG A 59 -9.33 -6.46 28.75
CA ARG A 59 -8.69 -5.15 28.84
C ARG A 59 -9.68 -4.01 28.56
N ASP A 60 -9.35 -2.82 29.03
CA ASP A 60 -10.16 -1.64 28.75
C ASP A 60 -10.07 -1.22 27.26
N LYS A 61 -10.96 -0.30 26.88
CA LYS A 61 -11.11 0.14 25.50
C LYS A 61 -9.84 0.79 24.92
N PHE A 62 -9.08 1.51 25.75
CA PHE A 62 -7.90 2.23 25.29
C PHE A 62 -6.74 1.26 25.03
N ASP A 63 -6.53 0.31 25.93
CA ASP A 63 -5.58 -0.79 25.74
C ASP A 63 -5.87 -1.58 24.47
N ILE A 64 -7.15 -1.93 24.25
CA ILE A 64 -7.60 -2.62 23.03
C ILE A 64 -7.27 -1.78 21.78
N ALA A 65 -7.52 -0.46 21.81
CA ALA A 65 -7.23 0.43 20.70
C ALA A 65 -5.74 0.51 20.37
N ILE A 66 -4.87 0.61 21.39
CA ILE A 66 -3.42 0.58 21.20
C ILE A 66 -2.99 -0.76 20.56
N MET A 67 -3.48 -1.88 21.08
CA MET A 67 -3.13 -3.19 20.54
C MET A 67 -3.55 -3.35 19.08
N VAL A 68 -4.76 -2.92 18.73
CA VAL A 68 -5.24 -2.98 17.35
C VAL A 68 -4.43 -2.06 16.43
N ALA A 69 -4.10 -0.85 16.88
CA ALA A 69 -3.24 0.06 16.11
C ALA A 69 -1.87 -0.55 15.83
N LEU A 70 -1.24 -1.17 16.85
CA LEU A 70 0.05 -1.85 16.69
C LEU A 70 -0.04 -3.05 15.73
N GLN A 71 -1.13 -3.82 15.78
CA GLN A 71 -1.34 -4.94 14.86
C GLN A 71 -1.52 -4.47 13.41
N ILE A 72 -2.26 -3.39 13.19
CA ILE A 72 -2.42 -2.80 11.85
C ILE A 72 -1.07 -2.31 11.32
N ALA A 73 -0.30 -1.57 12.13
CA ALA A 73 1.03 -1.10 11.75
C ALA A 73 1.99 -2.26 11.45
N ALA A 74 1.95 -3.34 12.22
CA ALA A 74 2.76 -4.53 11.98
C ALA A 74 2.40 -5.21 10.66
N GLN A 75 1.10 -5.33 10.35
CA GLN A 75 0.62 -5.89 9.08
C GLN A 75 1.10 -5.05 7.89
N MET A 76 0.96 -3.72 7.96
CA MET A 76 1.42 -2.82 6.90
C MET A 76 2.93 -2.94 6.65
N CYS A 77 3.73 -3.05 7.73
CA CYS A 77 5.16 -3.29 7.62
C CYS A 77 5.49 -4.62 6.92
N GLU A 78 4.72 -5.67 7.22
CA GLU A 78 4.92 -6.98 6.60
C GLU A 78 4.52 -6.96 5.11
N ASP A 79 3.38 -6.36 4.79
CA ASP A 79 2.90 -6.24 3.41
C ASP A 79 3.89 -5.45 2.55
N GLN A 80 4.43 -4.34 3.06
CA GLN A 80 5.46 -3.58 2.37
C GLN A 80 6.70 -4.44 2.06
N LYS A 81 7.18 -5.24 3.02
CA LYS A 81 8.32 -6.16 2.80
C LYS A 81 7.99 -7.20 1.73
N ARG A 82 6.79 -7.78 1.76
CA ARG A 82 6.34 -8.77 0.78
C ARG A 82 6.27 -8.17 -0.62
N PHE A 83 5.75 -6.95 -0.77
CA PHE A 83 5.71 -6.26 -2.06
C PHE A 83 7.10 -5.95 -2.60
N GLN A 84 8.02 -5.47 -1.76
CA GLN A 84 9.41 -5.23 -2.15
C GLN A 84 10.10 -6.51 -2.64
N GLN A 85 9.90 -7.63 -1.94
CA GLN A 85 10.42 -8.93 -2.37
C GLN A 85 9.84 -9.38 -3.71
N SER A 86 8.52 -9.21 -3.92
CA SER A 86 7.87 -9.54 -5.18
C SER A 86 8.39 -8.68 -6.33
N ILE A 87 8.59 -7.38 -6.12
CA ILE A 87 9.19 -6.47 -7.10
C ILE A 87 10.60 -6.93 -7.45
N HIS A 88 11.43 -7.28 -6.45
CA HIS A 88 12.78 -7.74 -6.69
C HIS A 88 12.81 -9.02 -7.54
N ARG A 89 11.94 -10.00 -7.23
CA ARG A 89 11.81 -11.23 -8.03
C ARG A 89 11.39 -10.95 -9.47
N MET A 90 10.44 -10.05 -9.69
CA MET A 90 10.02 -9.67 -11.05
C MET A 90 11.16 -9.01 -11.83
N ILE A 91 11.99 -8.19 -11.17
CA ILE A 91 13.17 -7.58 -11.79
C ILE A 91 14.18 -8.66 -12.19
N GLU A 92 14.52 -9.59 -11.30
CA GLU A 92 15.45 -10.69 -11.61
C GLU A 92 14.96 -11.56 -12.78
N GLU A 93 13.66 -11.84 -12.85
CA GLU A 93 13.06 -12.61 -13.94
C GLU A 93 13.14 -11.86 -15.28
N LEU A 94 12.92 -10.54 -15.27
CA LEU A 94 13.06 -9.69 -16.44
C LEU A 94 14.52 -9.61 -16.92
N GLU A 95 15.48 -9.43 -16.00
CA GLU A 95 16.91 -9.41 -16.31
C GLU A 95 17.34 -10.73 -16.99
N LYS A 96 16.96 -11.87 -16.41
CA LYS A 96 17.23 -13.20 -17.01
C LYS A 96 16.61 -13.36 -18.40
N ALA A 97 15.40 -12.87 -18.60
CA ALA A 97 14.73 -12.95 -19.90
C ALA A 97 15.40 -12.08 -20.97
N VAL A 98 15.94 -10.92 -20.58
CA VAL A 98 16.68 -10.02 -21.48
C VAL A 98 18.07 -10.58 -21.78
N GLU A 99 18.79 -11.07 -20.78
CA GLU A 99 20.10 -11.71 -20.97
C GLU A 99 20.01 -12.97 -21.82
N GLY A 100 18.99 -13.80 -21.60
CA GLY A 100 18.70 -14.99 -22.42
C GLY A 100 18.39 -14.67 -23.89
N LYS A 101 18.01 -13.43 -24.21
CA LYS A 101 17.76 -12.96 -25.59
C LYS A 101 19.02 -12.40 -26.27
N SER A 102 20.14 -12.26 -25.54
CA SER A 102 21.40 -11.70 -26.02
C SER A 102 22.47 -12.73 -26.43
N ALA A 103 22.17 -14.04 -26.40
CA ALA A 103 23.07 -15.06 -26.92
C ALA A 103 23.08 -15.09 -28.48
N PRO A 104 24.25 -15.02 -29.14
CA PRO A 104 24.36 -14.70 -30.56
C PRO A 104 24.07 -15.88 -31.51
N LYS A 105 23.38 -15.52 -32.60
CA LYS A 105 23.36 -16.22 -33.88
C LYS A 105 24.77 -16.24 -34.48
N SER A 106 25.54 -17.32 -34.32
CA SER A 106 26.56 -17.71 -35.30
C SER A 106 27.13 -19.11 -35.04
N ALA A 107 26.68 -20.09 -35.82
CA ALA A 107 27.52 -21.17 -36.35
C ALA A 107 26.71 -21.92 -37.42
N GLN A 108 26.51 -21.30 -38.59
CA GLN A 108 26.34 -22.07 -39.81
C GLN A 108 27.74 -22.44 -40.32
N PRO A 109 28.10 -23.72 -40.41
CA PRO A 109 29.14 -24.12 -41.33
C PRO A 109 28.49 -24.21 -42.72
N THR A 110 28.69 -23.16 -43.52
CA THR A 110 28.79 -23.29 -44.97
C THR A 110 30.04 -24.12 -45.31
N THR A 111 30.04 -24.75 -46.50
CA THR A 111 31.08 -25.59 -47.15
C THR A 111 30.74 -27.10 -47.03
N THR A 112 30.48 -27.91 -48.06
CA THR A 112 30.45 -27.73 -49.52
C THR A 112 29.67 -28.91 -50.11
N PHE A 113 28.81 -28.62 -51.09
CA PHE A 113 28.24 -29.61 -52.00
C PHE A 113 29.35 -30.07 -52.95
N ASN A 114 29.61 -31.37 -53.07
CA ASN A 114 30.06 -31.95 -54.33
C ASN A 114 29.61 -33.40 -54.45
N SER A 115 28.92 -33.63 -55.56
CA SER A 115 28.30 -34.88 -55.98
C SER A 115 29.23 -35.70 -56.87
N VAL A 116 28.90 -37.00 -56.96
CA VAL A 116 29.36 -38.06 -57.90
C VAL A 116 30.64 -38.79 -57.51
#